data_AF-A0A1H5JL90-F1
#
_entry.id   AF-A0A1H5JL90-F1
#
_cell.length_a   1.000
_cell.length_b   1.000
_cell.length_c   1.000
_cell.angle_alpha   90.00
_cell.angle_beta   90.00
_cell.angle_gamma   90.00
#
_symmetry.space_group_name_H-M   'P 1'
#
loop_
_entity.id
_entity.type
_entity.pdbx_description
1 polymer ?
#
loop_
_entity_poly.entity_id
_entity_poly.type
_entity_poly.pdbx_seq_one_letter_code
_entity_poly.pdbx_strand_id
1 'polypeptide(L)'
;MRKRAMLAAFVMAGTVPVVAGAAPASATVVTPKSCPTTYGVLIKSHTAYRLPAKGAYYKDGPGGTITASVTKATTISYSLSTSLEVSASYLFASAKASVSGSITKSVAVTTGHSYSHNINAHKYGNLQYGSNGYKVAWESNRTNPNCSTTVLASGTAKLPATSVGWHYWETKS
;
A
#
# COMPACT_ATOMS: atom_id res chain seq x y z
N MET A 1 -70.01 -53.47 -5.41
CA MET A 1 -71.40 -53.38 -4.89
C MET A 1 -71.59 -52.06 -4.17
N ARG A 2 -72.73 -51.39 -4.43
CA ARG A 2 -73.31 -50.22 -3.71
C ARG A 2 -72.56 -48.88 -3.85
N LYS A 3 -73.19 -47.73 -4.09
CA LYS A 3 -74.53 -47.28 -4.53
C LYS A 3 -74.38 -45.75 -4.76
N ARG A 4 -75.13 -45.22 -5.73
CA ARG A 4 -75.63 -43.84 -6.00
C ARG A 4 -75.38 -42.78 -4.89
N ALA A 5 -75.19 -41.48 -5.16
CA ALA A 5 -76.06 -40.62 -5.96
C ALA A 5 -75.44 -39.24 -6.25
N MET A 6 -75.84 -38.64 -7.38
CA MET A 6 -75.81 -37.20 -7.64
C MET A 6 -76.76 -36.45 -6.69
N LEU A 7 -76.36 -35.26 -6.25
CA LEU A 7 -77.28 -34.19 -5.87
C LEU A 7 -76.63 -32.84 -6.19
N ALA A 8 -77.27 -32.11 -7.10
CA ALA A 8 -76.97 -30.75 -7.47
C ALA A 8 -77.45 -29.80 -6.37
N ALA A 9 -76.64 -28.79 -6.03
CA ALA A 9 -77.05 -27.66 -5.23
C ALA A 9 -76.63 -26.37 -5.93
N PHE A 10 -77.62 -25.67 -6.47
CA PHE A 10 -77.56 -24.26 -6.87
C PHE A 10 -77.43 -23.43 -5.59
N VAL A 11 -76.37 -22.64 -5.44
CA VAL A 11 -76.28 -21.62 -4.37
C VAL A 11 -75.96 -20.27 -5.00
N MET A 12 -76.84 -19.33 -4.70
CA MET A 12 -76.92 -17.95 -5.15
C MET A 12 -75.63 -17.16 -4.89
N ALA A 13 -75.25 -16.34 -5.88
CA ALA A 13 -74.20 -15.36 -5.77
C ALA A 13 -74.61 -14.21 -4.82
N GLY A 14 -74.02 -14.18 -3.63
CA GLY A 14 -74.01 -13.02 -2.74
C GLY A 14 -72.61 -12.39 -2.72
N THR A 15 -72.44 -11.26 -3.39
CA THR A 15 -71.18 -10.50 -3.37
C THR A 15 -71.05 -9.78 -2.02
N VAL A 16 -70.20 -10.30 -1.14
CA VAL A 16 -69.77 -9.61 0.09
C VAL A 16 -68.56 -8.74 -0.27
N PRO A 17 -68.53 -7.44 0.08
CA PRO A 17 -67.35 -6.63 -0.15
C PRO A 17 -66.20 -7.12 0.74
N VAL A 18 -65.13 -7.57 0.09
CA VAL A 18 -63.87 -7.91 0.75
C VAL A 18 -63.26 -6.62 1.29
N VAL A 19 -63.35 -6.42 2.60
CA VAL A 19 -62.51 -5.43 3.29
C VAL A 19 -61.11 -6.02 3.31
N ALA A 20 -60.27 -5.59 2.38
CA ALA A 20 -58.85 -5.91 2.35
C ALA A 20 -58.20 -5.33 3.62
N GLY A 21 -58.00 -6.18 4.63
CA GLY A 21 -57.13 -5.86 5.74
C GLY A 21 -55.72 -5.63 5.20
N ALA A 22 -55.21 -4.41 5.33
CA ALA A 22 -53.83 -4.11 5.01
C ALA A 22 -52.92 -5.03 5.85
N ALA A 23 -52.22 -5.94 5.19
CA ALA A 23 -51.16 -6.72 5.84
C ALA A 23 -50.15 -5.73 6.44
N PRO A 24 -49.68 -5.93 7.68
CA PRO A 24 -48.63 -5.09 8.23
C PRO A 24 -47.43 -5.19 7.30
N ALA A 25 -46.96 -4.03 6.81
CA ALA A 25 -45.73 -3.96 6.05
C ALA A 25 -44.64 -4.62 6.90
N SER A 26 -44.09 -5.72 6.41
CA SER A 26 -42.96 -6.37 7.05
C SER A 26 -41.84 -5.34 7.15
N ALA A 27 -41.58 -4.84 8.35
CA ALA A 27 -40.46 -3.96 8.58
C ALA A 27 -39.20 -4.72 8.18
N THR A 28 -38.55 -4.26 7.11
CA THR A 28 -37.24 -4.78 6.71
C THR A 28 -36.31 -4.53 7.88
N VAL A 29 -36.02 -5.59 8.65
CA VAL A 29 -34.96 -5.54 9.65
C VAL A 29 -33.68 -5.32 8.86
N VAL A 30 -33.22 -4.08 8.79
CA VAL A 30 -31.88 -3.77 8.30
C VAL A 30 -30.95 -4.36 9.34
N THR A 31 -30.56 -5.62 9.17
CA THR A 31 -29.50 -6.23 9.97
C THR A 31 -28.28 -5.33 9.79
N PRO A 32 -27.81 -4.66 10.87
CA PRO A 32 -26.65 -3.79 10.75
C PRO A 32 -25.51 -4.64 10.21
N LYS A 33 -24.87 -4.15 9.14
CA LYS A 33 -23.75 -4.82 8.49
C LYS A 33 -22.66 -4.98 9.55
N SER A 34 -22.51 -6.19 10.12
CA SER A 34 -21.50 -6.45 11.14
C SER A 34 -20.21 -6.82 10.43
N CYS A 35 -19.25 -5.91 10.40
CA CYS A 35 -17.90 -6.22 9.92
C CYS A 35 -17.05 -6.77 11.08
N PRO A 36 -16.16 -7.74 10.85
CA PRO A 36 -15.19 -8.11 11.86
C PRO A 36 -14.23 -6.94 12.12
N THR A 37 -13.82 -6.77 13.38
CA THR A 37 -12.79 -5.78 13.70
C THR A 37 -11.45 -6.25 13.16
N THR A 38 -10.93 -5.57 12.14
CA THR A 38 -9.64 -5.90 11.51
C THR A 38 -8.68 -4.73 11.59
N TYR A 39 -7.39 -5.04 11.56
CA TYR A 39 -6.31 -4.06 11.53
C TYR A 39 -5.55 -4.20 10.21
N GLY A 40 -5.15 -3.08 9.62
CA GLY A 40 -4.42 -3.10 8.36
C GLY A 40 -3.60 -1.84 8.14
N VAL A 41 -2.72 -1.92 7.14
CA VAL A 41 -1.92 -0.79 6.68
C VAL A 41 -2.26 -0.51 5.22
N LEU A 42 -2.64 0.73 4.92
CA LEU A 42 -2.88 1.21 3.57
C LEU A 42 -1.73 2.11 3.12
N ILE A 43 -1.28 1.90 1.89
CA ILE A 43 -0.35 2.82 1.23
C ILE A 43 -1.17 3.90 0.53
N LYS A 44 -0.96 5.16 0.91
CA LYS A 44 -1.72 6.31 0.41
C LYS A 44 -1.09 6.91 -0.83
N SER A 45 0.23 6.99 -0.84
CA SER A 45 1.00 7.48 -1.97
C SER A 45 2.41 6.90 -1.91
N HIS A 46 3.07 6.88 -3.06
CA HIS A 46 4.46 6.47 -3.18
C HIS A 46 5.16 7.30 -4.24
N THR A 47 6.45 7.51 -4.05
CA THR A 47 7.34 8.10 -5.05
C THR A 47 8.65 7.33 -5.07
N ALA A 48 9.25 7.21 -6.25
CA ALA A 48 10.61 6.69 -6.38
C ALA A 48 11.54 7.63 -5.60
N TYR A 49 12.38 7.05 -4.74
CA TYR A 49 13.29 7.81 -3.90
C TYR A 49 14.62 7.07 -3.76
N ARG A 50 15.70 7.79 -4.02
CA ARG A 50 17.05 7.25 -3.87
C ARG A 50 17.45 7.29 -2.41
N LEU A 51 17.68 6.12 -1.81
CA LEU A 51 18.23 6.03 -0.45
C LEU A 51 19.75 5.95 -0.55
N PRO A 52 20.50 7.01 -0.16
CA PRO A 52 21.95 7.00 -0.26
C PRO A 52 22.55 6.00 0.74
N ALA A 53 23.61 5.31 0.31
CA ALA A 53 24.48 4.61 1.24
C ALA A 53 25.27 5.63 2.08
N LYS A 54 25.50 5.32 3.35
CA LYS A 54 26.20 6.21 4.27
C LYS A 54 27.63 6.46 3.76
N GLY A 55 27.99 7.73 3.56
CA GLY A 55 29.32 8.14 3.11
C GLY A 55 29.62 7.89 1.63
N ALA A 56 28.63 7.51 0.82
CA ALA A 56 28.80 7.24 -0.61
C ALA A 56 28.33 8.41 -1.50
N TYR A 57 28.77 9.63 -1.16
CA TYR A 57 28.56 10.82 -1.97
C TYR A 57 29.92 11.42 -2.32
N TYR A 58 30.14 11.62 -3.62
CA TYR A 58 31.40 12.10 -4.19
C TYR A 58 31.11 13.28 -5.10
N LYS A 59 32.03 14.25 -5.12
CA LYS A 59 31.93 15.43 -5.96
C LYS A 59 33.32 15.82 -6.44
N ASP A 60 33.53 15.76 -7.75
CA ASP A 60 34.81 16.08 -8.40
C ASP A 60 34.60 17.16 -9.46
N GLY A 61 35.66 17.90 -9.80
CA GLY A 61 35.66 18.93 -10.84
C GLY A 61 36.32 20.24 -10.41
N PRO A 62 36.20 21.30 -11.24
CA PRO A 62 35.47 21.34 -12.50
C PRO A 62 36.16 20.57 -13.64
N GLY A 63 35.38 19.82 -14.44
CA GLY A 63 35.88 18.95 -15.50
C GLY A 63 36.60 17.68 -14.98
N GLY A 64 37.32 16.99 -15.86
CA GLY A 64 38.05 15.76 -15.52
C GLY A 64 37.17 14.51 -15.53
N THR A 65 37.52 13.51 -14.73
CA THR A 65 36.81 12.24 -14.65
C THR A 65 36.55 11.91 -13.19
N ILE A 66 35.30 11.67 -12.82
CA ILE A 66 34.94 11.13 -11.50
C ILE A 66 35.03 9.62 -11.54
N THR A 67 35.75 9.03 -10.59
CA THR A 67 35.83 7.56 -10.44
C THR A 67 35.63 7.20 -8.99
N ALA A 68 34.64 6.34 -8.71
CA ALA A 68 34.39 5.85 -7.36
C ALA A 68 34.17 4.34 -7.36
N SER A 69 34.56 3.70 -6.26
CA SER A 69 34.36 2.27 -6.03
C SER A 69 33.80 2.05 -4.63
N VAL A 70 32.72 1.28 -4.53
CA VAL A 70 32.23 0.84 -3.22
C VAL A 70 33.01 -0.39 -2.79
N THR A 71 33.96 -0.22 -1.89
CA THR A 71 34.79 -1.31 -1.34
C THR A 71 34.34 -1.76 0.05
N LYS A 72 33.47 -0.97 0.70
CA LYS A 72 32.96 -1.24 2.05
C LYS A 72 31.54 -1.76 2.01
N ALA A 73 31.30 -2.87 2.70
CA ALA A 73 29.97 -3.38 2.93
C ALA A 73 29.16 -2.38 3.77
N THR A 74 28.14 -1.77 3.17
CA THR A 74 27.22 -0.88 3.90
C THR A 74 25.80 -1.42 3.76
N THR A 75 25.03 -1.33 4.84
CA THR A 75 23.62 -1.74 4.83
C THR A 75 22.76 -0.50 4.76
N ILE A 76 21.92 -0.41 3.73
CA ILE A 76 20.90 0.62 3.60
C ILE A 76 19.62 0.07 4.20
N SER A 77 19.18 0.66 5.30
CA SER A 77 17.99 0.22 6.05
C SER A 77 16.81 1.17 5.83
N TYR A 78 15.61 0.65 6.05
CA TYR A 78 14.40 1.46 6.08
C TYR A 78 14.42 2.49 7.21
N SER A 79 13.68 3.58 7.03
CA SER A 79 13.44 4.59 8.08
C SER A 79 11.97 4.96 8.12
N LEU A 80 11.39 5.03 9.33
CA LEU A 80 10.03 5.49 9.57
C LEU A 80 10.06 6.89 10.17
N SER A 81 9.11 7.75 9.79
CA SER A 81 8.99 9.10 10.36
C SER A 81 8.36 9.12 11.75
N THR A 82 7.71 8.03 12.17
CA THR A 82 7.05 7.91 13.47
C THR A 82 7.57 6.68 14.21
N SER A 83 7.64 6.77 15.54
CA SER A 83 8.04 5.69 16.45
C SER A 83 6.89 4.74 16.79
N LEU A 84 5.70 4.96 16.23
CA LEU A 84 4.57 4.06 16.42
C LEU A 84 4.93 2.71 15.83
N GLU A 85 4.92 1.69 16.69
CA GLU A 85 5.11 0.27 16.38
C GLU A 85 3.93 -0.26 15.54
N VAL A 86 3.65 0.37 14.40
CA VAL A 86 2.98 -0.34 13.33
C VAL A 86 3.88 -1.51 13.00
N SER A 87 3.34 -2.72 13.16
CA SER A 87 4.04 -3.95 12.87
C SER A 87 4.69 -3.83 11.49
N ALA A 88 6.01 -3.62 11.48
CA ALA A 88 6.75 -3.26 10.28
C ALA A 88 6.49 -4.29 9.16
N SER A 89 6.32 -5.56 9.52
CA SER A 89 5.92 -6.65 8.64
C SER A 89 4.66 -6.37 7.81
N TYR A 90 3.60 -5.79 8.39
CA TYR A 90 2.40 -5.41 7.65
C TYR A 90 2.65 -4.22 6.72
N LEU A 91 3.42 -3.22 7.16
CA LEU A 91 3.82 -2.11 6.29
C LEU A 91 4.60 -2.62 5.07
N PHE A 92 5.57 -3.52 5.27
CA PHE A 92 6.34 -4.11 4.17
C PHE A 92 5.48 -4.98 3.26
N ALA A 93 4.55 -5.77 3.81
CA ALA A 93 3.63 -6.57 3.01
C ALA A 93 2.73 -5.67 2.14
N SER A 94 2.11 -4.65 2.75
CA SER A 94 1.29 -3.67 2.02
C SER A 94 2.11 -2.89 0.99
N ALA A 95 3.32 -2.45 1.34
CA ALA A 95 4.20 -1.75 0.40
C ALA A 95 4.64 -2.63 -0.76
N LYS A 96 4.96 -3.91 -0.52
CA LYS A 96 5.28 -4.86 -1.59
C LYS A 96 4.11 -5.11 -2.52
N ALA A 97 2.90 -5.23 -1.96
CA ALA A 97 1.69 -5.46 -2.72
C ALA A 97 1.24 -4.21 -3.52
N SER A 98 1.39 -3.01 -2.95
CA SER A 98 0.86 -1.77 -3.55
C SER A 98 1.89 -0.96 -4.34
N VAL A 99 3.19 -1.13 -4.10
CA VAL A 99 4.25 -0.29 -4.70
C VAL A 99 5.20 -1.14 -5.54
N SER A 100 5.93 -2.07 -4.93
CA SER A 100 6.86 -2.93 -5.66
C SER A 100 7.30 -4.12 -4.82
N GLY A 101 7.26 -5.32 -5.40
CA GLY A 101 7.78 -6.54 -4.79
C GLY A 101 9.28 -6.50 -4.48
N SER A 102 10.02 -5.57 -5.09
CA SER A 102 11.46 -5.36 -4.85
C SER A 102 11.78 -4.68 -3.51
N ILE A 103 10.78 -4.16 -2.80
CA ILE A 103 10.96 -3.48 -1.52
C ILE A 103 11.50 -4.47 -0.47
N THR A 104 12.50 -4.05 0.30
CA THR A 104 13.10 -4.85 1.37
C THR A 104 13.26 -4.01 2.65
N LYS A 105 13.47 -4.69 3.79
CA LYS A 105 13.78 -4.02 5.06
C LYS A 105 15.17 -3.39 4.99
N SER A 106 16.12 -4.12 4.44
CA SER A 106 17.48 -3.64 4.24
C SER A 106 18.07 -4.24 2.98
N VAL A 107 19.01 -3.54 2.39
CA VAL A 107 19.84 -4.03 1.29
C VAL A 107 21.31 -3.83 1.67
N ALA A 108 22.05 -4.93 1.68
CA ALA A 108 23.49 -4.91 1.87
C ALA A 108 24.15 -4.63 0.53
N VAL A 109 25.07 -3.67 0.52
CA VAL A 109 25.94 -3.39 -0.62
C VAL A 109 27.20 -4.20 -0.41
N THR A 110 27.25 -5.43 -0.93
CA THR A 110 28.35 -6.38 -0.66
C THR A 110 29.39 -6.40 -1.77
N THR A 111 29.08 -5.87 -2.96
CA THR A 111 29.85 -6.10 -4.19
C THR A 111 30.59 -4.85 -4.67
N GLY A 112 31.83 -5.03 -5.11
CA GLY A 112 32.68 -3.99 -5.69
C GLY A 112 32.11 -3.42 -6.98
N HIS A 113 31.31 -2.35 -6.88
CA HIS A 113 30.84 -1.58 -8.03
C HIS A 113 31.77 -0.38 -8.22
N SER A 114 32.61 -0.45 -9.26
CA SER A 114 33.34 0.71 -9.77
C SER A 114 32.49 1.46 -10.80
N TYR A 115 32.54 2.78 -10.76
CA TYR A 115 31.93 3.65 -11.76
C TYR A 115 32.89 4.77 -12.11
N SER A 116 32.99 5.06 -13.40
CA SER A 116 33.81 6.15 -13.93
C SER A 116 32.99 6.93 -14.96
N HIS A 117 33.07 8.26 -14.91
CA HIS A 117 32.37 9.12 -15.85
C HIS A 117 33.14 10.42 -16.10
N ASN A 118 33.17 10.86 -17.35
CA ASN A 118 33.79 12.12 -17.73
C ASN A 118 32.88 13.28 -17.37
N ILE A 119 33.43 14.26 -16.67
CA ILE A 119 32.73 15.46 -16.25
C ILE A 119 32.90 16.52 -17.34
N ASN A 120 31.78 17.10 -17.76
CA ASN A 120 31.82 18.19 -18.73
C ASN A 120 32.68 19.37 -18.24
N ALA A 121 33.30 20.07 -19.19
CA ALA A 121 34.07 21.25 -18.89
C ALA A 121 33.24 22.27 -18.09
N HIS A 122 33.85 22.87 -17.05
CA HIS A 122 33.22 23.84 -16.15
C HIS A 122 32.05 23.29 -15.32
N LYS A 123 31.91 21.98 -15.17
CA LYS A 123 30.92 21.32 -14.31
C LYS A 123 31.58 20.53 -13.21
N TYR A 124 30.86 20.36 -12.10
CA TYR A 124 31.21 19.40 -11.06
C TYR A 124 30.39 18.13 -11.25
N GLY A 125 31.07 16.99 -11.35
CA GLY A 125 30.45 15.68 -11.37
C GLY A 125 30.09 15.27 -9.95
N ASN A 126 28.83 14.97 -9.72
CA ASN A 126 28.32 14.45 -8.46
C ASN A 126 27.97 12.98 -8.66
N LEU A 127 28.37 12.14 -7.72
CA LEU A 127 28.17 10.71 -7.80
C LEU A 127 27.70 10.17 -6.45
N GLN A 128 26.59 9.43 -6.46
CA GLN A 128 26.00 8.87 -5.25
C GLN A 128 25.65 7.39 -5.41
N TYR A 129 26.15 6.57 -4.50
CA TYR A 129 25.73 5.16 -4.41
C TYR A 129 24.54 5.02 -3.47
N GLY A 130 23.61 4.14 -3.83
CA GLY A 130 22.41 3.94 -3.03
C GLY A 130 21.42 2.95 -3.63
N SER A 131 20.34 2.73 -2.88
CA SER A 131 19.20 1.90 -3.29
C SER A 131 18.19 2.72 -4.08
N ASN A 132 17.66 2.14 -5.15
CA ASN A 132 16.54 2.67 -5.94
C ASN A 132 15.20 2.37 -5.25
N GLY A 133 15.07 2.84 -4.01
CA GLY A 133 13.90 2.56 -3.18
C GLY A 133 12.73 3.50 -3.42
N TYR A 134 11.89 3.59 -2.40
CA TYR A 134 10.65 4.35 -2.43
C TYR A 134 10.44 5.14 -1.15
N LYS A 135 9.85 6.31 -1.29
CA LYS A 135 9.22 7.01 -0.17
C LYS A 135 7.73 6.74 -0.25
N VAL A 136 7.15 6.20 0.80
CA VAL A 136 5.72 5.86 0.86
C VAL A 136 5.04 6.63 2.00
N ALA A 137 3.83 7.11 1.77
CA ALA A 137 2.93 7.56 2.82
C ALA A 137 1.99 6.41 3.18
N TRP A 138 1.79 6.17 4.47
CA TRP A 138 1.00 5.05 4.96
C TRP A 138 0.04 5.49 6.05
N GLU A 139 -1.07 4.75 6.17
CA GLU A 139 -2.06 4.87 7.23
C GLU A 139 -2.32 3.48 7.83
N SER A 140 -2.26 3.39 9.15
CA SER A 140 -2.70 2.22 9.91
C SER A 140 -4.15 2.43 10.30
N ASN A 141 -5.00 1.45 9.99
CA ASN A 141 -6.43 1.57 10.08
C ASN A 141 -7.04 0.40 10.86
N ARG A 142 -8.18 0.67 11.50
CA ARG A 142 -9.05 -0.32 12.12
C ARG A 142 -10.41 -0.29 11.43
N THR A 143 -10.86 -1.42 10.91
CA THR A 143 -12.26 -1.60 10.52
C THR A 143 -13.07 -1.86 11.79
N ASN A 144 -14.09 -1.06 12.04
CA ASN A 144 -14.97 -1.20 13.21
C ASN A 144 -16.14 -2.15 12.91
N PRO A 145 -16.85 -2.63 13.95
CA PRO A 145 -18.02 -3.50 13.79
C PRO A 145 -19.12 -2.93 12.91
N ASN A 146 -19.25 -1.60 12.87
CA ASN A 146 -20.19 -0.87 12.01
C ASN A 146 -19.67 -0.65 10.56
N CYS A 147 -18.63 -1.40 10.16
CA CYS A 147 -17.96 -1.29 8.85
C CYS A 147 -17.31 0.07 8.55
N SER A 148 -17.26 1.00 9.50
CA SER A 148 -16.47 2.23 9.36
C SER A 148 -14.98 1.94 9.53
N THR A 149 -14.14 2.74 8.91
CA THR A 149 -12.68 2.64 9.06
C THR A 149 -12.18 3.82 9.90
N THR A 150 -11.46 3.53 10.97
CA THR A 150 -10.79 4.53 11.81
C THR A 150 -9.29 4.50 11.53
N VAL A 151 -8.73 5.67 11.23
CA VAL A 151 -7.26 5.84 11.13
C VAL A 151 -6.69 5.89 12.54
N LEU A 152 -5.79 4.95 12.84
CA LEU A 152 -5.09 4.84 14.11
C LEU A 152 -3.78 5.63 14.11
N ALA A 153 -3.06 5.60 12.98
CA ALA A 153 -1.80 6.27 12.81
C ALA A 153 -1.55 6.54 11.33
N SER A 154 -0.74 7.56 11.04
CA SER A 154 -0.24 7.82 9.70
C SER A 154 1.22 8.24 9.77
N GLY A 155 1.91 8.10 8.64
CA GLY A 155 3.31 8.47 8.58
C GLY A 155 3.90 8.30 7.20
N THR A 156 5.20 8.51 7.13
CA THR A 156 5.99 8.25 5.93
C THR A 156 7.08 7.24 6.23
N ALA A 157 7.44 6.46 5.23
CA ALA A 157 8.53 5.50 5.30
C ALA A 157 9.42 5.64 4.08
N LYS A 158 10.74 5.55 4.29
CA LYS A 158 11.72 5.36 3.23
C LYS A 158 12.08 3.88 3.22
N LEU A 159 11.78 3.22 2.13
CA LEU A 159 11.92 1.77 1.99
C LEU A 159 12.95 1.48 0.90
N PRO A 160 14.06 0.78 1.22
CA PRO A 160 15.01 0.38 0.19
C PRO A 160 14.39 -0.68 -0.74
N ALA A 161 14.86 -0.70 -1.97
CA ALA A 161 14.62 -1.79 -2.91
C ALA A 161 15.89 -2.66 -3.04
N THR A 162 15.72 -3.89 -3.54
CA THR A 162 16.84 -4.79 -3.85
C THR A 162 17.79 -4.24 -4.90
N SER A 163 17.33 -3.34 -5.77
CA SER A 163 18.18 -2.65 -6.75
C SER A 163 19.03 -1.57 -6.08
N VAL A 164 20.35 -1.70 -6.22
CA VAL A 164 21.37 -0.70 -5.83
C VAL A 164 22.20 -0.31 -7.04
N GLY A 165 22.83 0.86 -7.01
CA GLY A 165 23.66 1.31 -8.12
C GLY A 165 24.32 2.65 -7.85
N TRP A 166 24.92 3.22 -8.89
CA TRP A 166 25.46 4.58 -8.91
C TRP A 166 24.45 5.55 -9.55
N HIS A 167 24.43 6.80 -9.09
CA HIS A 167 23.69 7.88 -9.71
C HIS A 167 24.63 9.07 -9.90
N TYR A 168 24.80 9.44 -11.16
CA TYR A 168 25.66 10.55 -11.57
C TYR A 168 24.80 11.73 -12.03
N TRP A 169 25.22 12.94 -11.67
CA TRP A 169 24.67 14.19 -12.21
C TRP A 169 25.70 15.31 -12.15
N GLU A 170 25.50 16.36 -12.95
CA GLU A 170 26.42 17.49 -13.01
C GLU A 170 25.79 18.76 -12.43
N THR A 171 26.58 19.49 -11.66
CA THR A 171 26.22 20.83 -11.16
C THR A 171 27.17 21.88 -11.71
N LYS A 172 26.72 23.14 -11.74
CA LYS A 172 27.59 24.27 -12.08
C LYS A 172 28.44 24.75 -10.89
N SER A 173 28.06 24.34 -9.67
CA SER A 173 28.73 24.70 -8.41
C SER A 173 28.60 23.61 -7.36
#